data_AF-A0A5M6BZN7-F1
#
_entry.id   AF-A0A5M6BZN7-F1
#
_cell.length_a   1.000
_cell.length_b   1.000
_cell.length_c   1.000
_cell.angle_alpha   90.00
_cell.angle_beta   90.00
_cell.angle_gamma   90.00
#
_symmetry.space_group_name_H-M   'P 1'
#
loop_
_entity.id
_entity.type
_entity.pdbx_description
1 polymer ?
#
loop_
_entity_poly.entity_id
_entity_poly.type
_entity_poly.pdbx_seq_one_letter_code
_entity_poly.pdbx_strand_id
1 'polypeptide(L)'
;MSSRIRHTLRPLLPSQAVVPSSARRPRLALPAVPFFRDPAHTIPTKWSLFRPLLRDSKYFPAVQRELRTLWKAKKGLTSVPRVRSFLEDQYKLLSKKDTSSAQDEVAQLNSRLQEKYDQLDVKARLVAANYEDKRPESTKQPRLTGAFHRPTLFNPPLPRLKPQPISISMMIHNRLRARERRMERRRAYASYLNDMKLETSFWREIGASGEGGQSDWTRGKDSRSPGSWDKILRDEIEVMDGRFQKENRRAEMVFDNHSMERVGKARKRRDDWWKDQQDQARNKSKG
;
A
#
# COMPACT_ATOMS: atom_id res chain seq x y z
N MET A 1 51.50 -26.98 44.63
CA MET A 1 51.06 -25.61 44.95
C MET A 1 51.05 -24.80 43.67
N SER A 2 49.93 -24.13 43.40
CA SER A 2 49.50 -23.65 42.09
C SER A 2 49.55 -22.13 42.03
N SER A 3 50.01 -21.54 40.92
CA SER A 3 49.53 -20.22 40.48
C SER A 3 49.63 -20.09 38.95
N ARG A 4 48.51 -20.32 38.26
CA ARG A 4 48.33 -19.93 36.85
C ARG A 4 47.80 -18.49 36.81
N ILE A 5 48.65 -17.58 36.35
CA ILE A 5 48.31 -16.17 36.11
C ILE A 5 47.42 -16.12 34.86
N ARG A 6 46.14 -15.75 35.02
CA ARG A 6 45.22 -15.50 33.90
C ARG A 6 45.37 -14.05 33.46
N HIS A 7 46.08 -13.82 32.36
CA HIS A 7 46.09 -12.51 31.70
C HIS A 7 44.76 -12.30 30.95
N THR A 8 43.81 -11.61 31.59
CA THR A 8 42.66 -11.05 30.88
C THR A 8 43.13 -9.82 30.12
N LEU A 9 43.36 -9.95 28.82
CA LEU A 9 43.60 -8.82 27.92
C LEU A 9 42.30 -8.02 27.79
N ARG A 10 42.09 -7.05 28.69
CA ARG A 10 41.18 -5.94 28.42
C ARG A 10 41.86 -5.01 27.40
N PRO A 11 41.17 -4.54 26.36
CA PRO A 11 41.71 -3.49 25.52
C PRO A 11 41.96 -2.25 26.40
N LEU A 12 43.23 -1.93 26.62
CA LEU A 12 43.66 -0.70 27.26
C LEU A 12 43.36 0.44 26.31
N LEU A 13 42.21 1.08 26.49
CA LEU A 13 42.04 2.43 25.98
C LEU A 13 43.04 3.32 26.74
N PRO A 14 43.83 4.15 26.04
CA PRO A 14 44.84 5.01 26.67
C PRO A 14 44.18 5.92 27.71
N SER A 15 44.79 6.04 28.90
CA SER A 15 44.26 6.81 30.04
C SER A 15 44.16 8.31 29.79
N GLN A 16 44.57 8.79 28.62
CA GLN A 16 44.54 10.20 28.22
C GLN A 16 43.42 10.53 27.22
N ALA A 17 42.51 9.60 26.93
CA ALA A 17 41.30 9.90 26.20
C ALA A 17 40.34 10.74 27.08
N VAL A 18 40.60 12.05 27.16
CA VAL A 18 39.67 13.03 27.71
C VAL A 18 38.43 13.01 26.81
N VAL A 19 37.40 12.27 27.22
CA VAL A 19 36.09 12.34 26.58
C VAL A 19 35.54 13.73 26.88
N PRO A 20 35.35 14.62 25.88
CA PRO A 20 34.86 15.96 26.12
C PRO A 20 33.44 15.85 26.73
N SER A 21 33.33 16.19 28.02
CA SER A 21 32.10 16.16 28.83
C SER A 21 31.03 17.18 28.36
N SER A 22 31.17 17.77 27.17
CA SER A 22 30.24 18.77 26.63
C SER A 22 30.07 18.63 25.12
N ALA A 23 30.01 17.41 24.60
CA ALA A 23 29.28 17.20 23.36
C ALA A 23 27.78 17.33 23.70
N ARG A 24 27.26 18.57 23.75
CA ARG A 24 25.82 18.82 23.66
C ARG A 24 25.33 17.97 22.50
N ARG A 25 24.56 16.92 22.79
CA ARG A 25 23.90 16.12 21.76
C ARG A 25 23.35 17.12 20.75
N PRO A 26 23.67 17.01 19.45
CA PRO A 26 23.08 17.88 18.46
C PRO A 26 21.57 17.78 18.69
N ARG A 27 20.95 18.90 19.11
CA ARG A 27 19.50 18.95 19.24
C ARG A 27 19.03 18.53 17.86
N LEU A 28 18.40 17.37 17.76
CA LEU A 28 17.85 16.88 16.51
C LEU A 28 16.98 18.03 16.00
N ALA A 29 17.49 18.77 15.01
CA ALA A 29 16.76 19.89 14.44
C ALA A 29 15.47 19.26 13.95
N LEU A 30 14.34 19.64 14.56
CA LEU A 30 13.05 19.17 14.12
C LEU A 30 13.02 19.41 12.60
N PRO A 31 12.63 18.40 11.81
CA PRO A 31 12.62 18.54 10.36
C PRO A 31 11.83 19.81 10.03
N ALA A 32 12.48 20.76 9.35
CA ALA A 32 11.87 22.04 9.04
C ALA A 32 10.51 21.78 8.39
N VAL A 33 9.44 22.26 9.03
CA VAL A 33 8.10 22.12 8.48
C VAL A 33 8.10 22.85 7.14
N PRO A 34 7.71 22.19 6.04
CA PRO A 34 7.70 22.85 4.75
C PRO A 34 6.73 24.03 4.78
N PHE A 35 7.10 25.17 4.16
CA PHE A 35 6.34 26.44 4.27
C PHE A 35 4.86 26.31 3.87
N PHE A 36 4.50 25.42 2.96
CA PHE A 36 3.09 25.21 2.56
C PHE A 36 2.24 24.49 3.63
N ARG A 37 2.87 23.97 4.69
CA ARG A 37 2.21 23.47 5.91
C ARG A 37 2.34 24.44 7.08
N ASP A 38 3.10 25.52 6.93
CA ASP A 38 3.25 26.53 7.96
C ASP A 38 1.90 27.26 8.17
N PRO A 39 1.36 27.34 9.39
CA PRO A 39 0.17 28.13 9.67
C PRO A 39 0.34 29.61 9.27
N ALA A 40 1.55 30.17 9.37
CA ALA A 40 1.83 31.56 8.99
C ALA A 40 1.56 31.84 7.50
N HIS A 41 1.72 30.83 6.64
CA HIS A 41 1.37 30.92 5.21
C HIS A 41 -0.08 30.48 4.93
N THR A 42 -0.50 29.38 5.55
CA THR A 42 -1.78 28.73 5.25
C THR A 42 -2.98 29.58 5.68
N ILE A 43 -2.89 30.24 6.84
CA ILE A 43 -4.00 31.03 7.38
C ILE A 43 -4.28 32.25 6.50
N PRO A 44 -3.31 33.14 6.19
CA PRO A 44 -3.57 34.31 5.36
C PRO A 44 -4.01 33.93 3.94
N THR A 45 -3.37 32.93 3.33
CA THR A 45 -3.71 32.48 1.98
C THR A 45 -5.16 32.01 1.89
N LYS A 46 -5.63 31.25 2.89
CA LYS A 46 -6.99 30.71 2.89
C LYS A 46 -8.03 31.74 3.32
N TRP A 47 -7.77 32.49 4.38
CA TRP A 47 -8.76 33.35 5.03
C TRP A 47 -8.78 34.77 4.49
N SER A 48 -7.63 35.32 4.13
CA SER A 48 -7.52 36.72 3.67
C SER A 48 -7.60 36.86 2.16
N LEU A 49 -7.35 35.77 1.40
CA LEU A 49 -7.33 35.81 -0.06
C LEU A 49 -8.37 34.88 -0.69
N PHE A 50 -8.21 33.56 -0.53
CA PHE A 50 -9.06 32.59 -1.25
C PHE A 50 -10.54 32.69 -0.88
N ARG A 51 -10.87 32.78 0.42
CA ARG A 51 -12.26 32.88 0.88
C ARG A 51 -12.94 34.18 0.46
N PRO A 52 -12.32 35.37 0.62
CA PRO A 52 -12.86 36.61 0.06
C PRO A 52 -13.10 36.51 -1.44
N LEU A 53 -12.13 36.04 -2.22
CA LEU A 53 -12.30 35.84 -3.67
C LEU A 53 -13.51 34.96 -4.02
N LEU A 54 -13.73 33.86 -3.28
CA LEU A 54 -14.88 32.99 -3.49
C LEU A 54 -16.21 33.60 -3.03
N ARG A 55 -16.18 34.44 -1.99
CA ARG A 55 -17.35 35.15 -1.48
C ARG A 55 -17.79 36.24 -2.45
N ASP A 56 -16.83 36.97 -3.00
CA ASP A 56 -17.08 38.07 -3.91
C ASP A 56 -17.54 37.57 -5.28
N SER A 57 -17.02 36.43 -5.73
CA SER A 57 -17.47 35.75 -6.97
C SER A 57 -18.76 34.94 -6.80
N LYS A 58 -19.49 35.04 -5.68
CA LYS A 58 -20.70 34.24 -5.41
C LYS A 58 -21.78 34.45 -6.47
N TYR A 59 -21.90 35.65 -7.01
CA TYR A 59 -22.89 35.98 -8.05
C TYR A 59 -22.47 35.52 -9.45
N PHE A 60 -21.22 35.06 -9.62
CA PHE A 60 -20.63 34.66 -10.89
C PHE A 60 -20.20 33.18 -10.81
N PRO A 61 -21.13 32.22 -10.96
CA PRO A 61 -20.86 30.81 -10.68
C PRO A 61 -19.78 30.20 -11.59
N ALA A 62 -19.68 30.65 -12.84
CA ALA A 62 -18.67 30.15 -13.77
C ALA A 62 -17.27 30.63 -13.37
N VAL A 63 -17.14 31.90 -12.97
CA VAL A 63 -15.88 32.46 -12.43
C VAL A 63 -15.49 31.74 -11.15
N GLN A 64 -16.47 31.46 -10.27
CA GLN A 64 -16.21 30.72 -9.03
C GLN A 64 -15.71 29.28 -9.32
N ARG A 65 -16.26 28.60 -10.33
CA ARG A 65 -15.79 27.27 -10.79
C ARG A 65 -14.37 27.33 -11.33
N GLU A 66 -14.02 28.33 -12.15
CA GLU A 66 -12.66 28.54 -12.63
C GLU A 66 -11.68 28.81 -11.48
N LEU A 67 -12.04 29.71 -10.54
CA LEU A 67 -11.20 30.00 -9.37
C LEU A 67 -10.91 28.72 -8.57
N ARG A 68 -11.93 27.89 -8.29
CA ARG A 68 -11.72 26.61 -7.59
C ARG A 68 -10.80 25.67 -8.38
N THR A 69 -10.98 25.60 -9.70
CA THR A 69 -10.19 24.74 -10.58
C THR A 69 -8.73 25.19 -10.63
N LEU A 70 -8.49 26.48 -10.78
CA LEU A 70 -7.18 27.11 -10.80
C LEU A 70 -6.45 26.91 -9.47
N TRP A 71 -7.12 27.15 -8.34
CA TRP A 71 -6.53 26.92 -7.00
C TRP A 71 -6.23 25.44 -6.75
N LYS A 72 -7.10 24.52 -7.22
CA LYS A 72 -6.85 23.07 -7.15
C LYS A 72 -5.64 22.66 -7.99
N ALA A 73 -5.50 23.21 -9.20
CA ALA A 73 -4.36 22.96 -10.08
C ALA A 73 -3.05 23.48 -9.50
N LYS A 74 -3.06 24.64 -8.82
CA LYS A 74 -1.88 25.25 -8.20
C LYS A 74 -1.58 24.77 -6.78
N LYS A 75 -2.41 23.91 -6.17
CA LYS A 75 -2.19 23.34 -4.84
C LYS A 75 -0.85 22.58 -4.70
N GLY A 76 -0.34 22.04 -5.80
CA GLY A 76 0.95 21.32 -5.84
C GLY A 76 2.18 22.23 -5.95
N LEU A 77 2.04 23.57 -5.95
CA LEU A 77 3.19 24.47 -6.00
C LEU A 77 3.98 24.42 -4.68
N THR A 78 5.20 23.91 -4.75
CA THR A 78 6.14 23.81 -3.63
C THR A 78 7.29 24.82 -3.71
N SER A 79 7.36 25.64 -4.75
CA SER A 79 8.43 26.63 -4.92
C SER A 79 7.98 27.98 -4.38
N VAL A 80 8.69 28.51 -3.38
CA VAL A 80 8.41 29.81 -2.74
C VAL A 80 8.21 30.96 -3.74
N PRO A 81 9.10 31.21 -4.72
CA PRO A 81 8.90 32.31 -5.67
C PRO A 81 7.65 32.12 -6.55
N ARG A 82 7.33 30.88 -6.96
CA ARG A 82 6.13 30.60 -7.76
C ARG A 82 4.84 30.77 -6.96
N VAL A 83 4.86 30.39 -5.68
CA VAL A 83 3.73 30.61 -4.78
C VAL A 83 3.55 32.10 -4.52
N ARG A 84 4.64 32.83 -4.30
CA ARG A 84 4.60 34.28 -4.10
C ARG A 84 4.02 35.01 -5.30
N SER A 85 4.52 34.76 -6.51
CA SER A 85 4.00 35.40 -7.72
C SER A 85 2.52 35.10 -7.93
N PHE A 86 2.12 33.83 -7.71
CA PHE A 86 0.73 33.42 -7.77
C PHE A 86 -0.15 34.20 -6.79
N LEU A 87 0.26 34.31 -5.52
CA LEU A 87 -0.49 35.03 -4.50
C LEU A 87 -0.57 36.53 -4.81
N GLU A 88 0.53 37.15 -5.24
CA GLU A 88 0.56 38.56 -5.64
C GLU A 88 -0.44 38.84 -6.77
N ASP A 89 -0.51 37.97 -7.78
CA ASP A 89 -1.49 38.09 -8.86
C ASP A 89 -2.93 37.98 -8.35
N GLN A 90 -3.19 37.07 -7.41
CA GLN A 90 -4.51 36.93 -6.80
C GLN A 90 -4.89 38.14 -5.93
N TYR A 91 -3.93 38.72 -5.19
CA TYR A 91 -4.17 39.95 -4.41
C TYR A 91 -4.46 41.15 -5.32
N LYS A 92 -3.73 41.27 -6.45
CA LYS A 92 -4.02 42.29 -7.48
C LYS A 92 -5.43 42.12 -8.06
N LEU A 93 -5.88 40.89 -8.23
CA LEU A 93 -7.25 40.62 -8.68
C LEU A 93 -8.27 41.02 -7.61
N LEU A 94 -8.01 40.70 -6.34
CA LEU A 94 -8.86 41.09 -5.22
C LEU A 94 -8.96 42.62 -5.06
N SER A 95 -7.87 43.37 -5.31
CA SER A 95 -7.88 44.84 -5.20
C SER A 95 -8.62 45.53 -6.35
N LYS A 96 -8.63 44.94 -7.54
CA LYS A 96 -9.30 45.53 -8.73
C LYS A 96 -10.83 45.43 -8.69
N LYS A 97 -11.39 44.53 -7.88
CA LYS A 97 -12.82 44.23 -7.86
C LYS A 97 -13.73 45.39 -7.44
N ASP A 98 -13.20 46.34 -6.65
CA ASP A 98 -13.99 47.44 -6.08
C ASP A 98 -14.25 48.56 -7.09
N THR A 99 -13.67 48.46 -8.29
CA THR A 99 -13.91 49.40 -9.39
C THR A 99 -15.14 48.98 -10.19
N SER A 100 -16.10 49.88 -10.45
CA SER A 100 -17.32 49.55 -11.20
C SER A 100 -17.05 48.92 -12.58
N SER A 101 -16.03 49.41 -13.29
CA SER A 101 -15.58 48.82 -14.58
C SER A 101 -15.16 47.35 -14.47
N ALA A 102 -14.60 46.93 -13.33
CA ALA A 102 -14.17 45.55 -13.12
C ALA A 102 -15.36 44.60 -12.92
N GLN A 103 -16.49 45.10 -12.41
CA GLN A 103 -17.70 44.28 -12.26
C GLN A 103 -18.29 43.90 -13.62
N ASP A 104 -18.31 44.85 -14.56
CA ASP A 104 -18.78 44.61 -15.93
C ASP A 104 -17.86 43.61 -16.67
N GLU A 105 -16.55 43.75 -16.53
CA GLU A 105 -15.58 42.80 -17.07
C GLU A 105 -15.77 41.39 -16.50
N VAL A 106 -15.98 41.27 -15.18
CA VAL A 106 -16.23 39.98 -14.52
C VAL A 106 -17.56 39.38 -14.98
N ALA A 107 -18.59 40.19 -15.20
CA ALA A 107 -19.86 39.73 -15.74
C ALA A 107 -19.70 39.18 -17.17
N GLN A 108 -18.99 39.89 -18.05
CA GLN A 108 -18.69 39.42 -19.41
C GLN A 108 -17.86 38.13 -19.41
N LEU A 109 -16.85 38.05 -18.54
CA LEU A 109 -16.04 36.85 -18.36
C LEU A 109 -16.89 35.67 -17.85
N ASN A 110 -17.83 35.92 -16.94
CA ASN A 110 -18.73 34.90 -16.43
C ASN A 110 -19.59 34.32 -17.56
N SER A 111 -20.19 35.16 -18.40
CA SER A 111 -21.00 34.70 -19.55
C SER A 111 -20.18 33.83 -20.49
N ARG A 112 -18.96 34.26 -20.85
CA ARG A 112 -18.06 33.48 -21.72
C ARG A 112 -17.64 32.14 -21.10
N LEU A 113 -17.36 32.11 -19.80
CA LEU A 113 -17.00 30.88 -19.09
C LEU A 113 -18.19 29.95 -18.93
N GLN A 114 -19.39 30.50 -18.74
CA GLN A 114 -20.62 29.74 -18.61
C GLN A 114 -20.89 28.94 -19.88
N GLU A 115 -20.82 29.57 -21.06
CA GLU A 115 -20.96 28.88 -22.35
C GLU A 115 -19.95 27.73 -22.52
N LYS A 116 -18.68 27.98 -22.16
CA LYS A 116 -17.63 26.97 -22.18
C LYS A 116 -17.96 25.80 -21.26
N TYR A 117 -18.46 26.06 -20.05
CA TYR A 117 -18.82 25.01 -19.11
C TYR A 117 -20.06 24.23 -19.52
N ASP A 118 -21.06 24.90 -20.10
CA ASP A 118 -22.26 24.25 -20.63
C ASP A 118 -21.88 23.25 -21.73
N GLN A 119 -20.98 23.64 -22.64
CA GLN A 119 -20.43 22.74 -23.67
C GLN A 119 -19.67 21.56 -23.06
N LEU A 120 -18.86 21.79 -22.03
CA LEU A 120 -18.12 20.73 -21.33
C LEU A 120 -19.06 19.77 -20.61
N ASP A 121 -20.11 20.29 -19.97
CA ASP A 121 -21.07 19.50 -19.21
C ASP A 121 -21.96 18.68 -20.17
N VAL A 122 -22.36 19.23 -21.32
CA VAL A 122 -23.02 18.46 -22.40
C VAL A 122 -22.09 17.36 -22.91
N LYS A 123 -20.83 17.66 -23.20
CA LYS A 123 -19.86 16.66 -23.65
C LYS A 123 -19.64 15.57 -22.59
N ALA A 124 -19.55 15.95 -21.32
CA ALA A 124 -19.41 15.00 -20.21
C ALA A 124 -20.64 14.09 -20.08
N ARG A 125 -21.86 14.63 -20.27
CA ARG A 125 -23.09 13.83 -20.30
C ARG A 125 -23.12 12.85 -21.47
N LEU A 126 -22.72 13.29 -22.67
CA LEU A 126 -22.65 12.41 -23.85
C LEU A 126 -21.61 11.29 -23.66
N VAL A 127 -20.44 11.61 -23.09
CA VAL A 127 -19.43 10.61 -22.75
C VAL A 127 -19.96 9.64 -21.68
N ALA A 128 -20.65 10.13 -20.65
CA ALA A 128 -21.23 9.30 -19.61
C ALA A 128 -22.32 8.36 -20.17
N ALA A 129 -23.22 8.86 -21.03
CA ALA A 129 -24.24 8.04 -21.69
C ALA A 129 -23.60 6.95 -22.56
N ASN A 130 -22.62 7.30 -23.39
CA ASN A 130 -21.86 6.34 -24.19
C ASN A 130 -21.08 5.32 -23.33
N TYR A 131 -20.65 5.73 -22.14
CA TYR A 131 -19.95 4.86 -21.20
C TYR A 131 -20.88 3.89 -20.48
N GLU A 132 -22.13 4.29 -20.17
CA GLU A 132 -23.16 3.38 -19.63
C GLU A 132 -23.45 2.23 -20.60
N ASP A 133 -23.65 2.54 -21.89
CA ASP A 133 -23.89 1.53 -22.93
C ASP A 133 -22.69 0.62 -23.17
N LYS A 134 -21.48 1.15 -23.00
CA LYS A 134 -20.22 0.42 -23.16
C LYS A 134 -19.62 -0.05 -21.85
N ARG A 135 -20.39 -0.10 -20.75
CA ARG A 135 -19.87 -0.51 -19.45
C ARG A 135 -19.18 -1.87 -19.62
N PRO A 136 -17.86 -1.96 -19.37
CA PRO A 136 -17.13 -3.18 -19.61
C PRO A 136 -17.73 -4.31 -18.78
N GLU A 137 -17.83 -5.52 -19.32
CA GLU A 137 -18.48 -6.65 -18.64
C GLU A 137 -17.94 -6.92 -17.23
N SER A 138 -16.74 -6.41 -16.90
CA SER A 138 -16.16 -6.40 -15.56
C SER A 138 -17.00 -5.69 -14.50
N THR A 139 -17.92 -4.79 -14.87
CA THR A 139 -18.86 -4.16 -13.92
C THR A 139 -20.13 -4.98 -13.70
N LYS A 140 -20.35 -6.04 -14.49
CA LYS A 140 -21.49 -6.95 -14.27
C LYS A 140 -21.28 -7.69 -12.95
N GLN A 141 -22.35 -7.79 -12.16
CA GLN A 141 -22.30 -8.52 -10.90
C GLN A 141 -21.84 -9.96 -11.17
N PRO A 142 -20.90 -10.50 -10.36
CA PRO A 142 -20.39 -11.85 -10.50
C PRO A 142 -21.53 -12.89 -10.46
N ARG A 143 -21.68 -13.69 -11.52
CA ARG A 143 -22.71 -14.75 -11.59
C ARG A 143 -22.10 -16.12 -11.32
N LEU A 144 -22.84 -16.96 -10.60
CA LEU A 144 -22.46 -18.37 -10.39
C LEU A 144 -22.51 -19.13 -11.71
N THR A 145 -21.42 -19.84 -12.02
CA THR A 145 -21.28 -20.59 -13.28
C THR A 145 -21.78 -22.04 -13.23
N GLY A 146 -22.07 -22.55 -12.03
CA GLY A 146 -22.36 -23.98 -11.83
C GLY A 146 -21.11 -24.87 -11.72
N ALA A 147 -19.91 -24.28 -11.61
CA ALA A 147 -18.65 -24.98 -11.41
C ALA A 147 -17.95 -24.54 -10.11
N PHE A 148 -16.94 -25.31 -9.69
CA PHE A 148 -16.12 -25.02 -8.52
C PHE A 148 -14.67 -24.72 -8.90
N HIS A 149 -14.01 -23.93 -8.07
CA HIS A 149 -12.55 -23.92 -7.98
C HIS A 149 -12.11 -25.07 -7.07
N ARG A 150 -11.26 -25.94 -7.60
CA ARG A 150 -10.62 -27.00 -6.80
C ARG A 150 -9.89 -26.36 -5.61
N PRO A 151 -10.00 -26.93 -4.39
CA PRO A 151 -9.15 -26.53 -3.27
C PRO A 151 -7.68 -26.64 -3.67
N THR A 152 -6.91 -25.60 -3.38
CA THR A 152 -5.46 -25.59 -3.58
C THR A 152 -4.77 -25.01 -2.35
N LEU A 153 -3.44 -25.01 -2.36
CA LEU A 153 -2.64 -24.31 -1.34
C LEU A 153 -2.97 -22.80 -1.25
N PHE A 154 -3.60 -22.22 -2.28
CA PHE A 154 -3.83 -20.77 -2.37
C PHE A 154 -5.30 -20.38 -2.19
N ASN A 155 -6.24 -21.29 -2.45
CA ASN A 155 -7.66 -21.03 -2.27
C ASN A 155 -8.37 -22.18 -1.56
N PRO A 156 -9.29 -21.88 -0.63
CA PRO A 156 -10.24 -22.87 -0.13
C PRO A 156 -11.17 -23.36 -1.25
N PRO A 157 -12.01 -24.38 -1.00
CA PRO A 157 -13.15 -24.73 -1.85
C PRO A 157 -14.03 -23.50 -2.08
N LEU A 158 -14.08 -23.00 -3.31
CA LEU A 158 -14.84 -21.81 -3.68
C LEU A 158 -15.71 -22.08 -4.92
N PRO A 159 -16.92 -21.50 -5.02
CA PRO A 159 -17.69 -21.54 -6.25
C PRO A 159 -17.04 -20.66 -7.33
N ARG A 160 -17.12 -21.09 -8.59
CA ARG A 160 -16.59 -20.35 -9.73
C ARG A 160 -17.61 -19.32 -10.21
N LEU A 161 -17.17 -18.06 -10.27
CA LEU A 161 -17.96 -16.91 -10.70
C LEU A 161 -17.47 -16.38 -12.06
N LYS A 162 -18.37 -15.80 -12.85
CA LYS A 162 -18.05 -15.07 -14.09
C LYS A 162 -18.81 -13.73 -14.14
N PRO A 163 -18.11 -12.58 -14.32
CA PRO A 163 -16.65 -12.43 -14.17
C PRO A 163 -16.20 -12.79 -12.74
N GLN A 164 -14.94 -13.22 -12.58
CA GLN A 164 -14.41 -13.51 -11.26
C GLN A 164 -14.14 -12.17 -10.52
N PRO A 165 -14.64 -11.99 -9.28
CA PRO A 165 -14.36 -10.79 -8.51
C PRO A 165 -12.85 -10.55 -8.37
N ILE A 166 -12.41 -9.30 -8.58
CA ILE A 166 -10.99 -8.91 -8.45
C ILE A 166 -10.45 -9.31 -7.08
N SER A 167 -11.26 -9.23 -6.02
CA SER A 167 -10.88 -9.64 -4.67
C SER A 167 -10.45 -11.10 -4.58
N ILE A 168 -11.14 -12.02 -5.25
CA ILE A 168 -10.79 -13.45 -5.24
C ILE A 168 -9.50 -13.69 -6.01
N SER A 169 -9.38 -13.10 -7.22
CA SER A 169 -8.18 -13.23 -8.05
C SER A 169 -6.95 -12.65 -7.35
N MET A 170 -7.08 -11.45 -6.77
CA MET A 170 -6.02 -10.79 -6.01
C MET A 170 -5.67 -11.54 -4.73
N MET A 171 -6.65 -12.14 -4.03
CA MET A 171 -6.39 -12.98 -2.87
C MET A 171 -5.48 -14.17 -3.23
N ILE A 172 -5.79 -14.88 -4.32
CA ILE A 172 -5.00 -16.04 -4.78
C ILE A 172 -3.57 -15.59 -5.13
N HIS A 173 -3.45 -14.52 -5.91
CA HIS A 173 -2.16 -14.00 -6.35
C HIS A 173 -1.31 -13.47 -5.18
N ASN A 174 -1.91 -12.76 -4.22
CA ASN A 174 -1.20 -12.28 -3.03
C ASN A 174 -0.70 -13.45 -2.18
N ARG A 175 -1.48 -14.53 -2.05
CA ARG A 175 -1.08 -15.75 -1.34
C ARG A 175 0.08 -16.47 -2.05
N LEU A 176 0.04 -16.53 -3.38
CA LEU A 176 1.14 -17.09 -4.17
C LEU A 176 2.45 -16.34 -3.91
N ARG A 177 2.45 -15.01 -4.07
CA ARG A 177 3.63 -14.16 -3.78
C ARG A 177 4.08 -14.25 -2.32
N ALA A 178 3.14 -14.29 -1.38
CA ALA A 178 3.46 -14.43 0.04
C ALA A 178 4.08 -15.79 0.38
N ARG A 179 3.73 -16.85 -0.36
CA ARG A 179 4.32 -18.18 -0.22
C ARG A 179 5.74 -18.21 -0.79
N GLU A 180 5.93 -17.67 -1.99
CA GLU A 180 7.24 -17.55 -2.63
C GLU A 180 8.25 -16.84 -1.71
N ARG A 181 7.91 -15.65 -1.21
CA ARG A 181 8.75 -14.90 -0.26
C ARG A 181 9.02 -15.63 1.06
N ARG A 182 8.15 -16.56 1.46
CA ARG A 182 8.39 -17.39 2.65
C ARG A 182 9.31 -18.56 2.34
N MET A 183 9.17 -19.19 1.17
CA MET A 183 10.08 -20.26 0.76
C MET A 183 11.51 -19.74 0.60
N GLU A 184 11.66 -18.55 0.01
CA GLU A 184 12.95 -17.89 -0.14
C GLU A 184 13.57 -17.57 1.24
N ARG A 185 12.81 -16.93 2.14
CA ARG A 185 13.27 -16.65 3.50
C ARG A 185 13.63 -17.91 4.28
N ARG A 186 12.81 -18.96 4.19
CA ARG A 186 13.08 -20.25 4.83
C ARG A 186 14.37 -20.88 4.29
N ARG A 187 14.62 -20.81 2.98
CA ARG A 187 15.87 -21.30 2.37
C ARG A 187 17.08 -20.51 2.89
N ALA A 188 16.99 -19.18 2.94
CA ALA A 188 18.06 -18.33 3.48
C ALA A 188 18.35 -18.66 4.95
N TYR A 189 17.31 -18.79 5.78
CA TYR A 189 17.48 -19.08 7.21
C TYR A 189 18.03 -20.48 7.46
N ALA A 190 17.62 -21.46 6.65
CA ALA A 190 18.20 -22.80 6.69
C ALA A 190 19.70 -22.77 6.31
N SER A 191 20.10 -21.94 5.34
CA SER A 191 21.51 -21.72 5.01
C SER A 191 22.28 -21.12 6.19
N TYR A 192 21.77 -20.03 6.78
CA TYR A 192 22.41 -19.39 7.93
C TYR A 192 22.55 -20.34 9.13
N LEU A 193 21.55 -21.18 9.38
CA LEU A 193 21.64 -22.22 10.41
C LEU A 193 22.74 -23.24 10.12
N ASN A 194 22.97 -23.58 8.85
CA ASN A 194 24.06 -24.47 8.48
C ASN A 194 25.42 -23.80 8.68
N ASP A 195 25.56 -22.55 8.21
CA ASP A 195 26.79 -21.77 8.35
C ASP A 195 27.16 -21.58 9.83
N MET A 196 26.18 -21.23 10.67
CA MET A 196 26.37 -21.13 12.11
C MET A 196 26.84 -22.45 12.75
N LYS A 197 26.32 -23.59 12.30
CA LYS A 197 26.76 -24.90 12.79
C LYS A 197 28.22 -25.18 12.40
N LEU A 198 28.58 -24.89 11.16
CA LEU A 198 29.94 -25.05 10.65
C LEU A 198 30.94 -24.15 11.38
N GLU A 199 30.58 -22.88 11.61
CA GLU A 199 31.38 -21.96 12.42
C GLU A 199 31.54 -22.48 13.85
N THR A 200 30.44 -22.95 14.46
CA THR A 200 30.48 -23.49 15.83
C THR A 200 31.36 -24.74 15.92
N SER A 201 31.32 -25.64 14.93
CA SER A 201 32.22 -26.80 14.89
C SER A 201 33.67 -26.40 14.66
N PHE A 202 33.93 -25.47 13.75
CA PHE A 202 35.28 -24.96 13.47
C PHE A 202 35.92 -24.34 14.71
N TRP A 203 35.20 -23.46 15.42
CA TRP A 203 35.69 -22.87 16.67
C TRP A 203 35.87 -23.90 17.78
N ARG A 204 35.06 -24.96 17.80
CA ARG A 204 35.23 -26.08 18.73
C ARG A 204 36.50 -26.86 18.45
N GLU A 205 36.80 -27.14 17.18
CA GLU A 205 38.01 -27.85 16.76
C GLU A 205 39.29 -27.04 17.08
N ILE A 206 39.29 -25.74 16.79
CA ILE A 206 40.41 -24.84 17.16
C ILE A 206 40.55 -24.73 18.68
N GLY A 207 39.45 -24.48 19.39
CA GLY A 207 39.46 -24.29 20.84
C GLY A 207 39.78 -25.55 21.65
N ALA A 208 39.49 -26.74 21.10
CA ALA A 208 39.84 -28.01 21.72
C ALA A 208 41.35 -28.30 21.68
N SER A 209 42.11 -27.61 20.82
CA SER A 209 43.56 -27.79 20.69
C SER A 209 44.39 -26.97 21.68
N GLY A 210 43.75 -26.07 22.46
CA GLY A 210 44.42 -25.29 23.50
C GLY A 210 44.37 -26.01 24.86
N GLU A 211 45.49 -26.61 25.28
CA GLU A 211 45.64 -27.28 26.57
C GLU A 211 45.33 -26.33 27.76
N GLY A 212 44.09 -26.37 28.26
CA GLY A 212 43.73 -25.83 29.57
C GLY A 212 42.82 -24.61 29.58
N GLY A 213 42.24 -24.19 28.46
CA GLY A 213 41.28 -23.09 28.42
C GLY A 213 39.84 -23.57 28.18
N GLN A 214 39.05 -23.72 29.23
CA GLN A 214 37.60 -23.93 29.14
C GLN A 214 36.99 -22.74 28.38
N SER A 215 36.79 -22.88 27.06
CA SER A 215 36.47 -21.74 26.19
C SER A 215 35.07 -21.19 26.54
N ASP A 216 35.03 -19.89 26.85
CA ASP A 216 33.83 -19.15 27.28
C ASP A 216 32.68 -19.22 26.25
N TRP A 217 33.00 -19.55 25.00
CA TRP A 217 32.05 -19.77 23.90
C TRP A 217 31.09 -20.94 24.15
N THR A 218 31.45 -21.89 25.01
CA THR A 218 30.62 -23.07 25.32
C THR A 218 29.78 -22.92 26.59
N ARG A 219 30.00 -21.88 27.40
CA ARG A 219 29.19 -21.63 28.61
C ARG A 219 27.89 -20.93 28.23
N GLY A 220 26.99 -21.70 27.62
CA GLY A 220 25.65 -21.32 27.16
C GLY A 220 24.66 -20.96 28.27
N LYS A 221 25.00 -20.00 29.15
CA LYS A 221 24.10 -19.44 30.17
C LYS A 221 24.36 -17.95 30.42
N ASP A 222 24.85 -17.21 29.44
CA ASP A 222 24.86 -15.75 29.58
C ASP A 222 23.41 -15.23 29.48
N SER A 223 22.83 -14.85 30.61
CA SER A 223 21.45 -14.34 30.71
C SER A 223 21.24 -13.04 29.91
N ARG A 224 22.34 -12.39 29.52
CA ARG A 224 22.36 -11.18 28.66
C ARG A 224 22.33 -11.49 27.18
N SER A 225 22.59 -12.73 26.77
CA SER A 225 22.40 -13.22 25.41
C SER A 225 21.26 -14.25 25.43
N PRO A 226 19.99 -13.80 25.43
CA PRO A 226 18.84 -14.67 25.64
C PRO A 226 18.63 -15.58 24.43
N GLY A 227 19.34 -16.70 24.39
CA GLY A 227 19.28 -17.69 23.32
C GLY A 227 20.13 -17.28 22.13
N SER A 228 21.15 -18.09 21.85
CA SER A 228 21.93 -18.08 20.60
C SER A 228 21.04 -17.76 19.40
N TRP A 229 21.55 -16.97 18.44
CA TRP A 229 20.88 -16.61 17.18
C TRP A 229 20.22 -17.82 16.48
N ASP A 230 20.73 -19.04 16.72
CA ASP A 230 20.13 -20.32 16.34
C ASP A 230 18.65 -20.45 16.79
N LYS A 231 18.34 -20.10 18.03
CA LYS A 231 16.96 -20.15 18.55
C LYS A 231 16.04 -19.20 17.79
N ILE A 232 16.46 -17.96 17.55
CA ILE A 232 15.66 -16.97 16.81
C ILE A 232 15.37 -17.47 15.39
N LEU A 233 16.37 -18.02 14.72
CA LEU A 233 16.20 -18.57 13.36
C LEU A 233 15.30 -19.81 13.36
N ARG A 234 15.44 -20.70 14.34
CA ARG A 234 14.57 -21.88 14.49
C ARG A 234 13.12 -21.49 14.75
N ASP A 235 12.89 -20.56 15.68
CA ASP A 235 11.56 -20.07 16.02
C ASP A 235 10.88 -19.47 14.77
N GLU A 236 11.60 -18.69 13.95
CA GLU A 236 11.01 -18.14 12.71
C GLU A 236 10.77 -19.22 11.64
N ILE A 237 11.64 -20.23 11.53
CA ILE A 237 11.39 -21.40 10.65
C ILE A 237 10.14 -22.15 11.10
N GLU A 238 9.97 -22.38 12.40
CA GLU A 238 8.79 -23.04 12.95
C GLU A 238 7.51 -22.24 12.68
N VAL A 239 7.55 -20.91 12.83
CA VAL A 239 6.44 -20.02 12.45
C VAL A 239 6.11 -20.14 10.96
N MET A 240 7.13 -20.22 10.08
CA MET A 240 6.93 -20.44 8.65
C MET A 240 6.32 -21.82 8.34
N ASP A 241 6.77 -22.87 9.03
CA ASP A 241 6.27 -24.24 8.88
C ASP A 241 4.82 -24.37 9.35
N GLY A 242 4.46 -23.73 10.48
CA GLY A 242 3.07 -23.61 10.92
C GLY A 242 2.18 -22.89 9.90
N ARG A 243 2.72 -21.91 9.16
CA ARG A 243 1.99 -21.27 8.05
C ARG A 243 1.83 -22.23 6.87
N PHE A 244 2.85 -23.01 6.50
CA PHE A 244 2.75 -24.01 5.43
C PHE A 244 1.72 -25.10 5.74
N GLN A 245 1.66 -25.57 6.98
CA GLN A 245 0.62 -26.51 7.42
C GLN A 245 -0.80 -25.95 7.21
N LYS A 246 -1.03 -24.66 7.50
CA LYS A 246 -2.31 -24.00 7.22
C LYS A 246 -2.63 -23.90 5.71
N GLU A 247 -1.63 -23.92 4.83
CA GLU A 247 -1.85 -23.99 3.38
C GLU A 247 -2.23 -25.39 2.93
N ASN A 248 -1.56 -26.41 3.47
CA ASN A 248 -1.86 -27.80 3.19
C ASN A 248 -3.29 -28.13 3.66
N ARG A 249 -3.66 -27.72 4.88
CA ARG A 249 -5.03 -27.85 5.38
C ARG A 249 -6.06 -27.22 4.43
N ARG A 250 -5.76 -26.07 3.81
CA ARG A 250 -6.66 -25.43 2.83
C ARG A 250 -6.83 -26.25 1.55
N ALA A 251 -5.78 -26.95 1.11
CA ALA A 251 -5.85 -27.84 -0.06
C ALA A 251 -6.65 -29.12 0.24
N GLU A 252 -6.69 -29.55 1.50
CA GLU A 252 -7.43 -30.72 1.97
C GLU A 252 -8.90 -30.42 2.28
N MET A 253 -9.31 -29.15 2.32
CA MET A 253 -10.70 -28.77 2.61
C MET A 253 -11.67 -29.28 1.55
N VAL A 254 -12.82 -29.77 2.00
CA VAL A 254 -13.93 -30.24 1.15
C VAL A 254 -15.00 -29.14 1.02
N PHE A 255 -15.76 -29.16 -0.08
CA PHE A 255 -16.87 -28.24 -0.29
C PHE A 255 -17.99 -28.47 0.71
N ASP A 256 -18.52 -27.38 1.26
CA ASP A 256 -19.69 -27.39 2.12
C ASP A 256 -20.97 -27.77 1.34
N ASN A 257 -21.87 -28.53 1.98
CA ASN A 257 -23.10 -29.05 1.38
C ASN A 257 -24.01 -27.92 0.86
N HIS A 258 -24.15 -26.83 1.62
CA HIS A 258 -24.95 -25.69 1.17
C HIS A 258 -24.33 -25.00 -0.07
N SER A 259 -23.01 -24.99 -0.16
CA SER A 259 -22.31 -24.49 -1.36
C SER A 259 -22.47 -25.45 -2.55
N MET A 260 -22.48 -26.77 -2.30
CA MET A 260 -22.80 -27.80 -3.29
C MET A 260 -24.18 -27.61 -3.89
N GLU A 261 -25.20 -27.41 -3.05
CA GLU A 261 -26.57 -27.18 -3.49
C GLU A 261 -26.74 -25.90 -4.32
N ARG A 262 -26.16 -24.78 -3.87
CA ARG A 262 -26.24 -23.50 -4.58
C ARG A 262 -25.63 -23.58 -5.98
N VAL A 263 -24.46 -24.21 -6.10
CA VAL A 263 -23.80 -24.41 -7.40
C VAL A 263 -24.57 -25.43 -8.25
N GLY A 264 -25.15 -26.48 -7.64
CA GLY A 264 -26.04 -27.41 -8.33
C GLY A 264 -27.26 -26.73 -8.94
N LYS A 265 -27.92 -25.82 -8.21
CA LYS A 265 -29.03 -24.98 -8.73
C LYS A 265 -28.56 -24.09 -9.88
N ALA A 266 -27.40 -23.46 -9.76
CA ALA A 266 -26.83 -22.64 -10.82
C ALA A 266 -26.49 -23.45 -12.08
N ARG A 267 -26.01 -24.69 -11.91
CA ARG A 267 -25.73 -25.62 -13.00
C ARG A 267 -27.02 -26.00 -13.74
N LYS A 268 -28.08 -26.41 -13.02
CA LYS A 268 -29.38 -26.73 -13.61
C LYS A 268 -29.92 -25.58 -14.46
N ARG A 269 -29.98 -24.37 -13.90
CA ARG A 269 -30.43 -23.17 -14.62
C ARG A 269 -29.65 -22.90 -15.91
N ARG A 270 -28.33 -23.12 -15.88
CA ARG A 270 -27.48 -22.95 -17.05
C ARG A 270 -27.79 -24.00 -18.11
N ASP A 271 -27.94 -25.27 -17.70
CA ASP A 271 -28.23 -26.36 -18.61
C ASP A 271 -29.64 -26.23 -19.23
N ASP A 272 -30.63 -25.76 -18.45
CA ASP A 272 -31.98 -25.42 -18.94
C ASP A 272 -31.92 -24.27 -19.96
N TRP A 273 -31.21 -23.19 -19.66
CA TRP A 273 -31.01 -22.08 -20.60
C TRP A 273 -30.39 -22.52 -21.93
N TRP A 274 -29.41 -23.44 -21.90
CA TRP A 274 -28.81 -23.98 -23.13
C TRP A 274 -29.80 -24.82 -23.94
N LYS A 275 -30.68 -25.59 -23.29
CA LYS A 275 -31.74 -26.33 -23.98
C LYS A 275 -32.70 -25.38 -24.67
N ASP A 276 -33.17 -24.35 -23.96
CA ASP A 276 -34.07 -23.33 -24.53
C ASP A 276 -33.44 -22.65 -25.76
N GLN A 277 -32.14 -22.32 -25.70
CA GLN A 277 -31.41 -21.74 -26.83
C GLN A 277 -31.31 -22.73 -28.02
N GLN A 278 -31.07 -24.01 -27.76
CA GLN A 278 -31.04 -25.03 -28.81
C GLN A 278 -32.41 -25.23 -29.46
N ASP A 279 -33.48 -25.24 -28.68
CA ASP A 279 -34.85 -25.40 -29.17
C ASP A 279 -35.30 -24.17 -29.98
N GLN A 280 -34.93 -22.96 -29.55
CA GLN A 280 -35.14 -21.73 -30.34
C GLN A 280 -34.40 -21.79 -31.68
N ALA A 281 -33.14 -22.24 -31.68
CA ALA A 281 -32.35 -22.40 -32.92
C ALA A 281 -32.96 -23.44 -33.86
N ARG A 282 -33.44 -24.58 -33.32
CA ARG A 282 -34.14 -25.62 -34.09
C ARG A 282 -35.45 -25.12 -34.70
N ASN A 283 -36.27 -24.41 -33.92
CA ASN A 283 -37.52 -23.84 -34.41
C ASN A 283 -37.27 -22.80 -35.52
N LYS A 284 -36.24 -21.96 -35.38
CA LYS A 284 -35.83 -20.99 -36.40
C LYS A 284 -35.33 -21.63 -37.70
N SER A 285 -34.80 -22.86 -37.65
CA SER A 285 -34.35 -23.58 -38.86
C SER A 285 -35.47 -24.28 -39.64
N LYS A 286 -36.66 -24.45 -39.03
CA LYS A 286 -37.80 -25.14 -39.63
C LYS A 286 -38.85 -24.19 -40.24
N GLY A 287 -38.78 -22.90 -39.92
CA GLY A 287 -39.64 -21.85 -40.50
C GLY A 287 -38.85 -21.00 -41.47
#